data_AF-A0A3Q8FLL7-F1
#
_entry.id   AF-A0A3Q8FLL7-F1
#
_cell.length_a   1.000
_cell.length_b   1.000
_cell.length_c   1.000
_cell.angle_alpha   90.00
_cell.angle_beta   90.00
_cell.angle_gamma   90.00
#
_symmetry.space_group_name_H-M   'P 1'
#
loop_
_entity.id
_entity.type
_entity.pdbx_description
1 polymer ?
#
loop_
_entity_poly.entity_id
_entity_poly.type
_entity_poly.pdbx_seq_one_letter_code
_entity_poly.pdbx_strand_id
1 'polypeptide(L)'
;MHLISLEVFFVFRCLPDKLGRKSSRRFSKAESVLFLDMCFSEDLLKDMDVEQQRSVVAKYFFNYVEDSLGKYKFEGLDVASFMFALKREAASIGWID
;
A
#
# COMPACT_ATOMS: atom_id res chain seq x y z
N MET A 1 22.41 5.71 15.36
CA MET A 1 21.17 5.56 14.58
C MET A 1 21.45 6.04 13.17
N HIS A 2 21.44 5.16 12.18
CA HIS A 2 21.38 5.60 10.78
C HIS A 2 19.93 5.91 10.45
N LEU A 3 19.66 7.16 10.09
CA LEU A 3 18.37 7.58 9.56
C LEU A 3 18.28 7.09 8.12
N ILE A 4 17.27 6.28 7.82
CA ILE A 4 16.91 5.97 6.44
C ILE A 4 16.10 7.14 5.87
N SER A 5 16.47 7.58 4.68
CA SER A 5 15.64 8.46 3.86
C SER A 5 15.02 7.61 2.75
N LEU A 6 13.76 7.26 2.92
CA LEU A 6 12.95 6.50 1.96
C LEU A 6 11.69 7.30 1.69
N GLU A 7 11.46 7.66 0.44
CA GLU A 7 10.20 8.24 0.00
C GLU A 7 9.31 7.14 -0.60
N VAL A 8 8.02 7.17 -0.28
CA VAL A 8 7.06 6.19 -0.77
C VAL A 8 5.89 6.90 -1.42
N PHE A 9 5.65 6.60 -2.70
CA PHE A 9 4.49 7.08 -3.45
C PHE A 9 3.44 5.99 -3.55
N PHE A 10 2.20 6.34 -3.23
CA PHE A 10 1.05 5.46 -3.36
C PHE A 10 0.13 5.99 -4.47
N VAL A 11 -0.24 5.13 -5.40
CA VAL A 11 -1.26 5.39 -6.41
C VAL A 11 -2.36 4.36 -6.22
N PHE A 12 -3.59 4.84 -6.08
CA PHE A 12 -4.78 4.00 -6.01
C PHE A 12 -5.55 4.14 -7.31
N ARG A 13 -5.77 3.03 -8.01
CA ARG A 13 -6.56 2.99 -9.23
C ARG A 13 -7.73 2.05 -9.03
N CYS A 14 -8.95 2.54 -9.22
CA CYS A 14 -10.12 1.69 -9.33
C CYS A 14 -10.47 1.62 -10.82
N LEU A 15 -10.41 0.43 -11.42
CA LEU A 15 -10.58 0.25 -12.87
C LEU A 15 -11.43 -0.98 -13.18
N PRO A 16 -12.15 -1.01 -14.32
CA PRO A 16 -12.86 -2.20 -14.76
C PRO A 16 -11.91 -3.37 -15.02
N ASP A 17 -12.31 -4.59 -14.64
CA ASP A 17 -11.44 -5.77 -14.69
C ASP A 17 -11.01 -6.11 -16.12
N LYS A 18 -11.85 -5.80 -17.10
CA LYS A 18 -11.58 -6.00 -18.54
C LYS A 18 -10.32 -5.26 -19.03
N LEU A 19 -9.85 -4.22 -18.33
CA LEU A 19 -8.60 -3.53 -18.69
C LEU A 19 -7.36 -4.34 -18.31
N GLY A 20 -7.50 -5.35 -17.44
CA GLY A 20 -6.43 -6.29 -17.07
C GLY A 20 -5.23 -5.64 -16.37
N ARG A 21 -5.36 -4.39 -15.89
CA ARG A 21 -4.27 -3.69 -15.21
C ARG A 21 -4.03 -4.36 -13.85
N LYS A 22 -2.78 -4.68 -13.57
CA LYS A 22 -2.34 -5.25 -12.29
C LYS A 22 -1.60 -4.21 -11.47
N SER A 23 -1.62 -4.38 -10.16
CA SER A 23 -0.77 -3.61 -9.25
C SER A 23 0.71 -3.83 -9.57
N SER A 24 1.51 -2.79 -9.44
CA SER A 24 2.95 -2.84 -9.66
C SER A 24 3.70 -2.08 -8.58
N ARG A 25 4.93 -2.52 -8.32
CA ARG A 25 5.82 -1.89 -7.36
C ARG A 25 7.19 -1.71 -8.00
N ARG A 26 7.78 -0.53 -7.84
CA ARG A 26 9.12 -0.21 -8.38
C ARG A 26 9.90 0.57 -7.34
N PHE A 27 11.11 0.13 -7.07
CA PHE A 27 12.06 0.88 -6.25
C PHE A 27 13.15 1.51 -7.13
N SER A 28 13.36 2.82 -6.96
CA SER A 28 14.44 3.60 -7.56
C SER A 28 15.56 3.76 -6.55
N LYS A 29 16.64 2.98 -6.68
CA LYS A 29 17.80 3.07 -5.76
C LYS A 29 18.52 4.42 -5.82
N ALA A 30 18.59 5.02 -7.01
CA ALA A 30 19.28 6.29 -7.23
C ALA A 30 18.57 7.46 -6.51
N GLU A 31 17.24 7.39 -6.41
CA GLU A 31 16.41 8.43 -5.81
C GLU A 31 15.95 8.07 -4.40
N SER A 32 16.17 6.82 -3.96
CA SER A 32 15.60 6.25 -2.73
C SER A 32 14.07 6.36 -2.65
N VAL A 33 13.40 6.08 -3.78
CA VAL A 33 11.94 6.21 -3.92
C VAL A 33 11.28 4.87 -4.22
N LEU A 34 10.28 4.48 -3.43
CA LEU A 34 9.41 3.34 -3.66
C LEU A 34 8.06 3.78 -4.23
N PHE A 35 7.75 3.36 -5.46
CA PHE A 35 6.47 3.58 -6.11
C PHE A 35 5.58 2.34 -5.96
N LEU A 36 4.39 2.51 -5.38
CA LEU A 36 3.37 1.48 -5.23
C LEU A 36 2.11 1.91 -6.00
N ASP A 37 1.90 1.29 -7.16
CA ASP A 37 0.72 1.48 -8.00
C ASP A 37 -0.25 0.32 -7.75
N MET A 38 -1.30 0.58 -6.96
CA MET A 38 -2.28 -0.40 -6.52
C MET A 38 -3.55 -0.28 -7.36
N CYS A 39 -3.89 -1.37 -8.04
CA CYS A 39 -5.10 -1.50 -8.85
C CYS A 39 -6.15 -2.32 -8.11
N PHE A 40 -7.32 -1.73 -7.96
CA PHE A 40 -8.52 -2.31 -7.37
C PHE A 40 -9.54 -2.57 -8.47
N SER A 41 -10.33 -3.63 -8.29
CA SER A 41 -11.40 -4.00 -9.20
C SER A 41 -12.60 -3.08 -8.98
N GLU A 42 -12.94 -2.27 -9.97
CA GLU A 42 -14.19 -1.49 -9.97
C GLU A 42 -15.39 -2.44 -9.99
N ASP A 43 -15.31 -3.52 -10.76
CA ASP A 43 -16.39 -4.50 -10.88
C ASP A 43 -16.72 -5.19 -9.57
N LEU A 44 -15.73 -5.39 -8.69
CA LEU A 44 -15.91 -5.88 -7.32
C LEU A 44 -16.42 -4.79 -6.37
N LEU A 45 -15.80 -3.61 -6.39
CA LEU A 45 -16.06 -2.58 -5.37
C LEU A 45 -17.38 -1.83 -5.58
N LYS A 46 -17.87 -1.71 -6.81
CA LYS A 46 -19.08 -0.92 -7.13
C LYS A 46 -20.36 -1.44 -6.45
N ASP A 47 -20.40 -2.73 -6.16
CA ASP A 47 -21.56 -3.40 -5.54
C ASP A 47 -21.45 -3.47 -4.01
N MET A 48 -20.36 -2.96 -3.43
CA MET A 48 -20.10 -2.93 -1.99
C MET A 48 -20.55 -1.62 -1.36
N ASP A 49 -20.96 -1.66 -0.09
CA ASP A 49 -21.11 -0.45 0.71
C ASP A 49 -19.76 0.19 1.07
N VAL A 50 -19.80 1.39 1.63
CA VAL A 50 -18.59 2.17 1.94
C VAL A 50 -17.72 1.46 2.99
N GLU A 51 -18.30 0.74 3.95
CA GLU A 51 -17.52 0.06 4.99
C GLU A 51 -16.78 -1.16 4.42
N GLN A 52 -17.46 -1.92 3.57
CA GLN A 52 -16.88 -3.03 2.82
C GLN A 52 -15.76 -2.55 1.90
N GLN A 53 -15.98 -1.47 1.13
CA GLN A 53 -14.95 -0.88 0.27
C GLN A 53 -13.73 -0.46 1.09
N ARG A 54 -13.93 0.22 2.23
CA ARG A 54 -12.84 0.63 3.12
C ARG A 54 -12.04 -0.56 3.63
N SER A 55 -12.71 -1.62 4.08
CA SER A 55 -12.05 -2.84 4.57
C SER A 55 -11.20 -3.51 3.48
N VAL A 56 -11.75 -3.67 2.27
CA VAL A 56 -11.04 -4.26 1.14
C VAL A 56 -9.82 -3.42 0.74
N VAL A 57 -10.00 -2.10 0.64
CA VAL A 57 -8.91 -1.18 0.26
C VAL A 57 -7.82 -1.14 1.33
N ALA A 58 -8.18 -1.02 2.60
CA ALA A 58 -7.23 -0.96 3.72
C ALA A 58 -6.41 -2.26 3.83
N LYS A 59 -7.07 -3.41 3.81
CA LYS A 59 -6.41 -4.72 3.88
C LYS A 59 -5.45 -4.92 2.71
N TYR A 60 -5.87 -4.59 1.49
CA TYR A 60 -5.00 -4.70 0.33
C TYR A 60 -3.81 -3.75 0.42
N PHE A 61 -4.05 -2.50 0.82
CA PHE A 61 -3.01 -1.49 1.03
C PHE A 61 -1.95 -1.99 2.02
N PHE A 62 -2.32 -2.38 3.24
CA PHE A 62 -1.35 -2.78 4.26
C PHE A 62 -0.52 -3.99 3.81
N ASN A 63 -1.16 -5.02 3.25
CA ASN A 63 -0.46 -6.20 2.73
C ASN A 63 0.51 -5.81 1.61
N TYR A 64 0.07 -4.98 0.67
CA TYR A 64 0.90 -4.59 -0.47
C TYR A 64 2.11 -3.75 -0.04
N VAL A 65 1.94 -2.87 0.96
CA VAL A 65 3.03 -2.07 1.54
C VAL A 65 4.02 -2.96 2.27
N GLU A 66 3.55 -3.80 3.19
CA GLU A 66 4.40 -4.71 3.98
C GLU A 66 5.21 -5.63 3.07
N ASP A 67 4.56 -6.28 2.09
CA ASP A 67 5.22 -7.12 1.11
C ASP A 67 6.25 -6.35 0.28
N SER A 68 6.00 -5.07 -0.03
CA SER A 68 6.90 -4.25 -0.83
C SER A 68 8.13 -3.85 -0.04
N LEU A 69 7.97 -3.44 1.22
CA LEU A 69 9.07 -3.13 2.11
C LEU A 69 9.93 -4.38 2.38
N GLY A 70 9.29 -5.52 2.64
CA GLY A 70 9.95 -6.81 2.83
C GLY A 70 10.68 -7.31 1.58
N LYS A 71 10.16 -7.04 0.38
CA LYS A 71 10.79 -7.40 -0.90
C LYS A 71 12.09 -6.63 -1.15
N TYR A 72 12.10 -5.31 -0.94
CA TYR A 72 13.24 -4.47 -1.30
C TYR A 72 14.30 -4.36 -0.19
N LYS A 73 13.96 -4.72 1.06
CA LYS A 73 14.87 -4.82 2.20
C LYS A 73 15.73 -3.57 2.42
N PHE A 74 15.08 -2.53 2.93
CA PHE A 74 15.74 -1.27 3.20
C PHE A 74 16.57 -1.34 4.50
N GLU A 75 17.87 -1.03 4.41
CA GLU A 75 18.75 -1.03 5.57
C GLU A 75 18.30 0.00 6.62
N GLY A 76 18.21 -0.41 7.88
CA GLY A 76 17.76 0.45 8.98
C GLY A 76 16.24 0.60 9.10
N LEU A 77 15.44 0.02 8.20
CA LEU A 77 13.98 -0.02 8.34
C LEU A 77 13.52 -1.27 9.11
N ASP A 78 12.93 -1.08 10.28
CA ASP A 78 12.13 -2.10 10.94
C ASP A 78 10.71 -2.08 10.35
N VAL A 79 10.45 -3.03 9.44
CA VAL A 79 9.16 -3.14 8.74
C VAL A 79 8.01 -3.38 9.71
N ALA A 80 8.20 -4.21 10.75
CA ALA A 80 7.13 -4.54 11.68
C ALA A 80 6.72 -3.31 12.50
N SER A 81 7.70 -2.58 13.05
CA SER A 81 7.45 -1.34 13.78
C SER A 81 6.84 -0.24 12.89
N PHE A 82 7.31 -0.12 11.64
CA PHE A 82 6.73 0.81 10.67
C PHE A 82 5.26 0.48 10.35
N MET A 83 4.97 -0.79 10.05
CA MET A 83 3.61 -1.23 9.71
C MET A 83 2.66 -1.08 10.91
N PHE A 84 3.13 -1.35 12.13
CA PHE A 84 2.35 -1.11 13.35
C PHE A 84 1.97 0.36 13.49
N ALA A 85 2.94 1.28 13.34
CA ALA A 85 2.68 2.71 13.38
C ALA A 85 1.72 3.15 12.27
N LEU A 86 1.95 2.71 11.02
CA LEU A 86 1.10 3.05 9.88
C LEU A 86 -0.35 2.60 10.09
N LYS A 87 -0.57 1.35 10.53
CA LYS A 87 -1.92 0.81 10.81
C LYS A 87 -2.60 1.60 11.93
N ARG A 88 -1.87 1.96 12.99
CA ARG A 88 -2.39 2.79 14.09
C ARG A 88 -2.86 4.16 13.60
N GLU A 89 -2.05 4.85 12.78
CA GLU A 89 -2.43 6.14 12.22
C GLU A 89 -3.61 6.01 11.24
N ALA A 90 -3.63 4.97 10.41
CA ALA A 90 -4.72 4.71 9.48
C ALA A 90 -6.06 4.37 10.19
N ALA A 91 -6.01 3.74 11.36
CA ALA A 91 -7.21 3.51 12.16
C ALA A 91 -7.92 4.83 12.54
N SER A 92 -7.18 5.94 12.70
CA SER A 92 -7.77 7.26 13.00
C SER A 92 -8.68 7.81 11.88
N ILE A 93 -8.51 7.32 10.65
CA ILE A 93 -9.35 7.67 9.49
C ILE A 93 -10.34 6.55 9.11
N GLY A 94 -10.48 5.54 9.98
CA GLY A 94 -11.39 4.41 9.79
C GLY A 94 -10.88 3.34 8.82
N TRP A 95 -9.57 3.27 8.58
CA TRP A 95 -8.93 2.17 7.86
C TRP A 95 -8.41 1.14 8.86
N ILE A 96 -9.20 0.10 9.08
CA ILE A 96 -8.95 -0.95 10.06
C ILE A 96 -8.45 -2.19 9.31
N ASP A 97 -7.46 -2.88 9.88
CA ASP A 97 -6.91 -4.15 9.38
C ASP A 97 -7.86 -5.33 9.65
#